data_AF-A0AA41FC43-F1
#
_entry.id   AF-A0AA41FC43-F1
#
_cell.length_a   1.000
_cell.length_b   1.000
_cell.length_c   1.000
_cell.angle_alpha   90.00
_cell.angle_beta   90.00
_cell.angle_gamma   90.00
#
_symmetry.space_group_name_H-M   'P 1'
#
loop_
_entity.id
_entity.type
_entity.pdbx_description
1 polymer ?
#
loop_
_entity_poly.entity_id
_entity_poly.type
_entity_poly.pdbx_seq_one_letter_code
_entity_poly.pdbx_strand_id
1 'polypeptide(L)'
;MQEEEYPELLYQISSHKGGFVLYFLLRLLISVVLAIQVKNGDWQNVFLCFATILLFMVPSFIESKWHIRLPDAVQNTILLFIFCAEILGEIEAFYIWFPWWDTMLHTLNGFIVAAIGFSLVQLLNENEKILFKLSPIFVVIVAFCFSMTVGIMWEFFECGCDLMFGLDMQKDTVIQGFASVMLDPAGGNHPTAIHEITSVIVNGQDLGLGGYLDIGLLDTMKDLFVNFIGALVFSVMGYHYMKSEQKGKFVDQFLVKKEKQNARDINCNSCDCGSGGSTDPTE
;
A
#
# COMPACT_ATOMS: atom_id res chain seq x y z
N MET A 1 6.62 -21.51 -26.83
CA MET A 1 6.59 -20.35 -25.92
C MET A 1 5.22 -20.14 -25.23
N GLN A 2 4.24 -21.06 -25.39
CA GLN A 2 2.91 -20.97 -24.75
C GLN A 2 2.59 -22.15 -23.81
N GLU A 3 3.49 -23.12 -23.64
CA GLU A 3 3.22 -24.34 -22.85
C GLU A 3 3.70 -24.28 -21.38
N GLU A 4 4.56 -23.33 -20.99
CA GLU A 4 5.05 -23.19 -19.61
C GLU A 4 4.19 -22.26 -18.74
N GLU A 5 3.31 -21.45 -19.33
CA GLU A 5 2.54 -20.42 -18.61
C GLU A 5 1.31 -21.00 -17.87
N TYR A 6 0.70 -22.05 -18.42
CA TYR A 6 -0.45 -22.75 -17.82
C TYR A 6 -0.16 -23.51 -16.51
N PRO A 7 0.94 -24.28 -16.38
CA PRO A 7 1.25 -24.97 -15.12
C PRO A 7 1.62 -24.00 -13.99
N GLU A 8 2.20 -22.84 -14.29
CA GLU A 8 2.56 -21.83 -13.29
C GLU A 8 1.32 -21.12 -12.72
N LEU A 9 0.35 -20.78 -13.58
CA LEU A 9 -0.93 -20.19 -13.18
C LEU A 9 -1.75 -21.14 -12.29
N LEU A 10 -1.81 -22.43 -12.64
CA LEU A 10 -2.46 -23.46 -11.82
C LEU A 10 -1.70 -23.73 -10.52
N TYR A 11 -0.38 -23.61 -10.51
CA TYR A 11 0.44 -23.71 -9.31
C TYR A 11 0.20 -22.53 -8.34
N GLN A 12 0.12 -21.31 -8.85
CA GLN A 12 -0.25 -20.13 -8.06
C GLN A 12 -1.68 -20.24 -7.49
N ILE A 13 -2.65 -20.71 -8.29
CA ILE A 13 -4.03 -20.93 -7.83
C ILE A 13 -4.11 -22.04 -6.77
N SER A 14 -3.34 -23.12 -6.92
CA SER A 14 -3.37 -24.26 -5.99
C SER A 14 -2.60 -24.03 -4.69
N SER A 15 -1.59 -23.16 -4.69
CA SER A 15 -0.77 -22.83 -3.51
C SER A 15 -1.44 -21.84 -2.56
N HIS A 16 -2.35 -20.98 -3.03
CA HIS A 16 -2.98 -19.91 -2.24
C HIS A 16 -4.51 -19.84 -2.39
N LYS A 17 -5.20 -20.95 -2.09
CA LYS A 17 -6.67 -21.05 -2.24
C LYS A 17 -7.44 -19.91 -1.56
N GLY A 18 -6.98 -19.42 -0.41
CA GLY A 18 -7.65 -18.34 0.33
C GLY A 18 -7.56 -16.97 -0.37
N GLY A 19 -6.35 -16.56 -0.78
CA GLY A 19 -6.15 -15.28 -1.46
C GLY A 19 -6.82 -15.21 -2.84
N PHE A 20 -6.80 -16.33 -3.57
CA PHE A 20 -7.53 -16.44 -4.84
C PHE A 20 -9.05 -16.28 -4.67
N VAL A 21 -9.63 -16.95 -3.66
CA VAL A 21 -11.06 -16.83 -3.34
C VAL A 21 -11.41 -15.39 -2.94
N LEU A 22 -10.59 -14.75 -2.09
CA LEU A 22 -10.79 -13.36 -1.70
C LEU A 22 -10.79 -12.43 -2.91
N TYR A 23 -9.76 -12.53 -3.77
CA TYR A 23 -9.65 -11.74 -5.00
C TYR A 23 -10.88 -11.89 -5.89
N PHE A 24 -11.34 -13.13 -6.11
CA PHE A 24 -12.52 -13.39 -6.94
C PHE A 24 -13.80 -12.81 -6.33
N LEU A 25 -14.02 -12.99 -5.02
CA LEU A 25 -15.19 -12.46 -4.32
C LEU A 25 -15.23 -10.93 -4.35
N LEU A 26 -14.11 -10.26 -4.05
CA LEU A 26 -14.04 -8.81 -4.10
C LEU A 26 -14.30 -8.28 -5.52
N ARG A 27 -13.76 -8.93 -6.56
CA ARG A 27 -14.05 -8.55 -7.96
C ARG A 27 -15.51 -8.75 -8.34
N LEU A 28 -16.15 -9.82 -7.86
CA LEU A 28 -17.57 -10.04 -8.08
C LEU A 28 -18.39 -8.90 -7.44
N LEU A 29 -18.07 -8.51 -6.21
CA LEU A 29 -18.73 -7.40 -5.52
C LEU A 29 -18.54 -6.08 -6.29
N ILE A 30 -17.31 -5.76 -6.70
CA ILE A 30 -17.03 -4.55 -7.50
C ILE A 30 -17.79 -4.57 -8.82
N SER A 31 -17.91 -5.73 -9.48
CA SER A 31 -18.67 -5.86 -10.73
C SER A 31 -20.16 -5.59 -10.54
N VAL A 32 -20.72 -5.98 -9.38
CA VAL A 32 -22.10 -5.66 -9.01
C VAL A 32 -22.26 -4.16 -8.76
N VAL A 33 -21.36 -3.55 -7.98
CA VAL A 33 -21.36 -2.09 -7.73
C VAL A 33 -21.25 -1.33 -9.04
N LEU A 34 -20.31 -1.71 -9.92
CA LEU A 34 -20.15 -1.12 -11.25
C LEU A 34 -21.46 -1.15 -12.05
N ALA A 35 -22.16 -2.28 -12.09
CA ALA A 35 -23.44 -2.39 -12.80
C ALA A 35 -24.52 -1.46 -12.20
N ILE A 36 -24.54 -1.30 -10.88
CA ILE A 36 -25.44 -0.38 -10.18
C ILE A 36 -25.10 1.06 -10.53
N GLN A 37 -23.83 1.45 -10.49
CA GLN A 37 -23.39 2.82 -10.77
C GLN A 37 -23.58 3.22 -12.23
N VAL A 38 -23.39 2.29 -13.18
CA VAL A 38 -23.75 2.50 -14.59
C VAL A 38 -25.25 2.77 -14.74
N LYS A 39 -26.10 2.02 -14.03
CA LYS A 39 -27.56 2.24 -14.06
C LYS A 39 -27.95 3.58 -13.43
N ASN A 40 -27.25 4.00 -12.38
CA ASN A 40 -27.46 5.28 -11.71
C ASN A 40 -26.95 6.47 -12.53
N GLY A 41 -26.14 6.24 -13.57
CA GLY A 41 -25.54 7.28 -14.39
C GLY A 41 -24.40 8.03 -13.69
N ASP A 42 -23.86 7.47 -12.61
CA ASP A 42 -22.77 8.05 -11.84
C ASP A 42 -21.42 7.66 -12.42
N TRP A 43 -20.95 8.46 -13.37
CA TRP A 43 -19.73 8.18 -14.12
C TRP A 43 -18.45 8.28 -13.30
N GLN A 44 -18.45 9.06 -12.22
CA GLN A 44 -17.31 9.14 -11.30
C GLN A 44 -17.15 7.79 -10.59
N ASN A 45 -18.23 7.26 -10.05
CA ASN A 45 -18.18 5.97 -9.37
C ASN A 45 -17.95 4.78 -10.32
N VAL A 46 -18.40 4.88 -11.57
CA VAL A 46 -18.04 3.94 -12.64
C VAL A 46 -16.53 3.95 -12.90
N PHE A 47 -15.91 5.14 -12.97
CA PHE A 47 -14.47 5.28 -13.13
C PHE A 47 -13.71 4.66 -11.95
N LEU A 48 -14.11 4.95 -10.71
CA LEU A 48 -13.50 4.39 -9.50
C LEU A 48 -13.56 2.85 -9.48
N CYS A 49 -14.70 2.27 -9.85
CA CYS A 49 -14.83 0.80 -9.96
C CYS A 49 -13.83 0.22 -10.98
N PHE A 50 -13.67 0.85 -12.14
CA PHE A 50 -12.72 0.39 -13.15
C PHE A 50 -11.27 0.54 -12.67
N ALA A 51 -10.92 1.69 -12.07
CA ALA A 51 -9.61 1.94 -11.48
C ALA A 51 -9.28 0.89 -10.40
N THR A 52 -10.23 0.57 -9.52
CA THR A 52 -10.12 -0.47 -8.48
C THR A 52 -9.78 -1.84 -9.08
N ILE A 53 -10.47 -2.24 -10.15
CA ILE A 53 -10.23 -3.53 -10.84
C ILE A 53 -8.81 -3.58 -11.43
N LEU A 54 -8.29 -2.46 -11.94
CA LEU A 54 -6.92 -2.35 -12.42
C LEU A 54 -5.90 -2.40 -11.29
N LEU A 55 -6.15 -1.68 -10.19
CA LEU A 55 -5.29 -1.68 -9.00
C LEU A 55 -5.14 -3.08 -8.41
N PHE A 56 -6.19 -3.89 -8.43
CA PHE A 56 -6.16 -5.29 -8.02
C PHE A 56 -5.17 -6.15 -8.84
N MET A 57 -4.79 -5.74 -10.05
CA MET A 57 -3.81 -6.46 -10.87
C MET A 57 -2.36 -6.11 -10.50
N VAL A 58 -2.13 -5.00 -9.77
CA VAL A 58 -0.79 -4.48 -9.46
C VAL A 58 0.07 -5.49 -8.69
N PRO A 59 -0.41 -6.18 -7.64
CA PRO A 59 0.41 -7.16 -6.92
C PRO A 59 0.94 -8.27 -7.83
N SER A 60 0.05 -8.88 -8.63
CA SER A 60 0.44 -9.97 -9.55
C SER A 60 1.38 -9.47 -10.66
N PHE A 61 1.19 -8.23 -11.14
CA PHE A 61 2.10 -7.62 -12.09
C PHE A 61 3.51 -7.44 -11.50
N ILE A 62 3.61 -7.00 -10.25
CA ILE A 62 4.88 -6.83 -9.53
C ILE A 62 5.60 -8.18 -9.36
N GLU A 63 4.89 -9.21 -8.89
CA GLU A 63 5.44 -10.55 -8.69
C GLU A 63 6.00 -11.13 -9.98
N SER A 64 5.21 -11.05 -11.06
CA SER A 64 5.62 -11.54 -12.39
C SER A 64 6.80 -10.75 -12.96
N LYS A 65 6.79 -9.41 -12.83
CA LYS A 65 7.80 -8.54 -13.43
C LYS A 65 9.16 -8.62 -12.73
N TRP A 66 9.17 -8.82 -11.42
CA TRP A 66 10.39 -8.80 -10.61
C TRP A 66 10.80 -10.17 -10.07
N HIS A 67 10.06 -11.24 -10.39
CA HIS A 67 10.33 -12.60 -9.93
C HIS A 67 10.48 -12.68 -8.41
N ILE A 68 9.59 -11.99 -7.71
CA ILE A 68 9.46 -12.00 -6.24
C ILE A 68 8.12 -12.61 -5.87
N ARG A 69 8.03 -13.20 -4.66
CA ARG A 69 6.74 -13.61 -4.09
C ARG A 69 6.36 -12.69 -2.94
N LEU A 70 5.20 -12.06 -3.05
CA LEU A 70 4.58 -11.35 -1.96
C LEU A 70 3.96 -12.38 -1.00
N PRO A 71 4.05 -12.15 0.32
CA PRO A 71 3.34 -12.99 1.27
C PRO A 71 1.84 -12.79 1.17
N ASP A 72 1.07 -13.85 1.40
CA ASP A 72 -0.40 -13.83 1.41
C ASP A 72 -0.97 -12.73 2.30
N ALA A 73 -0.34 -12.49 3.46
CA ALA A 73 -0.79 -11.44 4.36
C ALA A 73 -0.66 -10.06 3.70
N VAL A 74 0.46 -9.77 3.02
CA VAL A 74 0.66 -8.50 2.31
C VAL A 74 -0.33 -8.38 1.16
N GLN A 75 -0.44 -9.41 0.31
CA GLN A 75 -1.34 -9.40 -0.85
C GLN A 75 -2.80 -9.23 -0.45
N ASN A 76 -3.28 -10.04 0.51
CA ASN A 76 -4.67 -9.94 0.98
C ASN A 76 -4.95 -8.60 1.64
N THR A 77 -3.98 -8.07 2.39
CA THR A 77 -4.15 -6.76 3.02
C THR A 77 -4.20 -5.64 1.99
N ILE A 78 -3.38 -5.67 0.93
CA ILE A 78 -3.47 -4.72 -0.18
C ILE A 78 -4.84 -4.78 -0.87
N LEU A 79 -5.35 -5.98 -1.17
CA LEU A 79 -6.66 -6.14 -1.81
C LEU A 79 -7.80 -5.59 -0.93
N LEU A 80 -7.78 -5.90 0.37
CA LEU A 80 -8.76 -5.39 1.32
C LEU A 80 -8.64 -3.87 1.49
N PHE A 81 -7.42 -3.35 1.58
CA PHE A 81 -7.16 -1.92 1.68
C PHE A 81 -7.75 -1.17 0.48
N ILE A 82 -7.44 -1.59 -0.74
CA ILE A 82 -7.95 -0.95 -1.96
C ILE A 82 -9.48 -1.01 -1.99
N PHE A 83 -10.09 -2.15 -1.65
CA PHE A 83 -11.55 -2.26 -1.58
C PHE A 83 -12.16 -1.32 -0.52
N CYS A 84 -11.55 -1.24 0.66
CA CYS A 84 -12.01 -0.37 1.74
C CYS A 84 -11.86 1.11 1.41
N ALA A 85 -10.78 1.50 0.73
CA ALA A 85 -10.53 2.89 0.34
C ALA A 85 -11.46 3.33 -0.79
N GLU A 86 -11.49 2.58 -1.89
CA GLU A 86 -12.18 3.00 -3.12
C GLU A 86 -13.68 2.70 -3.10
N ILE A 87 -14.08 1.50 -2.67
CA ILE A 87 -15.48 1.08 -2.74
C ILE A 87 -16.24 1.52 -1.49
N LEU A 88 -15.75 1.15 -0.32
CA LEU A 88 -16.44 1.50 0.92
C LEU A 88 -16.22 2.98 1.28
N GLY A 89 -15.00 3.47 1.12
CA GLY A 89 -14.63 4.85 1.42
C GLY A 89 -15.29 5.85 0.50
N GLU A 90 -14.95 5.82 -0.80
CA GLU A 90 -15.44 6.82 -1.77
C GLU A 90 -16.90 6.57 -2.21
N ILE A 91 -17.25 5.35 -2.67
CA ILE A 91 -18.59 5.10 -3.24
C ILE A 91 -19.68 5.02 -2.14
N GLU A 92 -19.42 4.28 -1.06
CA GLU A 92 -20.37 4.12 0.05
C GLU A 92 -20.20 5.18 1.16
N ALA A 93 -19.34 6.18 0.93
CA ALA A 93 -19.10 7.33 1.80
C ALA A 93 -18.63 7.00 3.23
N PHE A 94 -17.91 5.90 3.44
CA PHE A 94 -17.44 5.52 4.78
C PHE A 94 -16.48 6.55 5.39
N TYR A 95 -15.78 7.34 4.56
CA TYR A 95 -14.98 8.48 5.03
C TYR A 95 -15.80 9.51 5.81
N ILE A 96 -17.11 9.62 5.52
CA ILE A 96 -18.01 10.54 6.20
C ILE A 96 -18.72 9.86 7.37
N TRP A 97 -19.19 8.63 7.16
CA TRP A 97 -20.02 7.92 8.15
C TRP A 97 -19.22 7.39 9.33
N PHE A 98 -17.96 7.01 9.12
CA PHE A 98 -17.12 6.40 10.13
C PHE A 98 -15.89 7.30 10.38
N PRO A 99 -15.88 8.09 11.48
CA PRO A 99 -14.85 9.10 11.72
C PRO A 99 -13.40 8.59 11.80
N TRP A 100 -13.22 7.28 11.99
CA TRP A 100 -11.91 6.64 12.11
C TRP A 100 -11.51 5.85 10.86
N TRP A 101 -12.35 5.83 9.81
CA TRP A 101 -12.15 5.01 8.63
C TRP A 101 -10.85 5.36 7.91
N ASP A 102 -10.74 6.64 7.56
CA ASP A 102 -9.57 7.23 6.94
C ASP A 102 -8.30 7.00 7.80
N THR A 103 -8.36 7.42 9.07
CA THR A 103 -7.25 7.22 10.02
C THR A 103 -6.77 5.78 10.13
N MET A 104 -7.69 4.82 10.15
CA MET A 104 -7.37 3.39 10.18
C MET A 104 -6.62 2.97 8.92
N LEU A 105 -7.10 3.40 7.74
CA LEU A 105 -6.47 3.09 6.46
C LEU A 105 -5.06 3.67 6.40
N HIS A 106 -4.85 4.95 6.70
CA HIS A 106 -3.52 5.56 6.67
C HIS A 106 -2.56 4.91 7.69
N THR A 107 -3.04 4.54 8.88
CA THR A 107 -2.23 3.79 9.85
C THR A 107 -1.79 2.43 9.31
N LEU A 108 -2.74 1.69 8.72
CA LEU A 108 -2.47 0.37 8.14
C LEU A 108 -1.51 0.47 6.96
N ASN A 109 -1.67 1.49 6.10
CA ASN A 109 -0.78 1.75 4.98
C ASN A 109 0.65 2.00 5.46
N GLY A 110 0.84 2.88 6.45
CA GLY A 110 2.17 3.18 7.00
C GLY A 110 2.87 1.93 7.54
N PHE A 111 2.11 1.04 8.18
CA PHE A 111 2.61 -0.24 8.67
C PHE A 111 3.05 -1.18 7.53
N ILE A 112 2.19 -1.40 6.52
CA ILE A 112 2.46 -2.33 5.42
C ILE A 112 3.61 -1.83 4.54
N VAL A 113 3.62 -0.55 4.21
CA VAL A 113 4.67 0.01 3.35
C VAL A 113 6.02 -0.02 4.06
N ALA A 114 6.06 0.17 5.39
CA ALA A 114 7.27 -0.07 6.17
C ALA A 114 7.70 -1.54 6.12
N ALA A 115 6.76 -2.49 6.13
CA ALA A 115 7.05 -3.91 5.95
C ALA A 115 7.67 -4.24 4.59
N ILE A 116 7.12 -3.65 3.53
CA ILE A 116 7.65 -3.78 2.18
C ILE A 116 9.05 -3.17 2.10
N GLY A 117 9.24 -1.93 2.60
CA GLY A 117 10.54 -1.26 2.62
C GLY A 117 11.60 -2.05 3.39
N PHE A 118 11.24 -2.59 4.55
CA PHE A 118 12.09 -3.48 5.33
C PHE A 118 12.47 -4.73 4.54
N SER A 119 11.49 -5.37 3.88
CA SER A 119 11.73 -6.57 3.08
C SER A 119 12.66 -6.30 1.91
N LEU A 120 12.52 -5.17 1.21
CA LEU A 120 13.40 -4.79 0.11
C LEU A 120 14.86 -4.67 0.57
N VAL A 121 15.10 -3.98 1.69
CA VAL A 121 16.46 -3.84 2.23
C VAL A 121 17.00 -5.17 2.74
N GLN A 122 16.16 -6.01 3.34
CA GLN A 122 16.55 -7.34 3.79
C GLN A 122 16.95 -8.25 2.63
N LEU A 123 16.19 -8.23 1.52
CA LEU A 123 16.52 -8.97 0.30
C LEU A 123 17.85 -8.52 -0.32
N LEU A 124 18.20 -7.24 -0.19
CA LEU A 124 19.51 -6.72 -0.58
C LEU A 124 20.61 -7.24 0.36
N ASN A 125 20.40 -7.18 1.69
CA ASN A 125 21.35 -7.69 2.69
C ASN A 125 21.62 -9.21 2.58
N GLU A 126 20.66 -9.97 2.06
CA GLU A 126 20.78 -11.41 1.82
C GLU A 126 21.45 -11.75 0.48
N ASN A 127 21.73 -10.76 -0.36
CA ASN A 127 22.40 -10.98 -1.63
C ASN A 127 23.92 -11.20 -1.41
N GLU A 128 24.40 -12.40 -1.74
CA GLU A 128 25.82 -12.78 -1.60
C GLU A 128 26.78 -11.89 -2.40
N LYS A 129 26.29 -11.20 -3.45
CA LYS A 129 27.09 -10.25 -4.25
C LYS A 129 27.37 -8.94 -3.52
N ILE A 130 26.65 -8.64 -2.43
CA ILE A 130 26.83 -7.42 -1.66
C ILE A 130 27.88 -7.65 -0.56
N LEU A 131 28.93 -6.82 -0.58
CA LEU A 131 30.12 -6.95 0.26
C LEU A 131 29.89 -6.57 1.73
N PHE A 132 28.89 -5.73 2.01
CA PHE A 132 28.59 -5.25 3.36
C PHE A 132 27.10 -5.37 3.66
N LYS A 133 26.77 -5.89 4.85
CA LYS A 133 25.39 -5.96 5.32
C LYS A 133 25.08 -4.75 6.19
N LEU A 134 23.91 -4.17 5.99
CA LEU A 134 23.44 -3.04 6.78
C LEU A 134 23.06 -3.49 8.19
N SER A 135 23.35 -2.65 9.18
CA SER A 135 23.00 -2.93 10.58
C SER A 135 21.47 -2.88 10.78
N PRO A 136 20.93 -3.62 11.77
CA PRO A 136 19.48 -3.65 12.00
C PRO A 136 18.83 -2.28 12.17
N ILE A 137 19.51 -1.35 12.86
CA ILE A 137 19.00 0.01 13.06
C ILE A 137 18.91 0.78 11.73
N PHE A 138 19.89 0.60 10.85
CA PHE A 138 19.89 1.27 9.55
C PHE A 138 18.77 0.73 8.65
N VAL A 139 18.56 -0.60 8.66
CA VAL A 139 17.48 -1.24 7.89
C VAL A 139 16.11 -0.66 8.27
N VAL A 140 15.81 -0.54 9.57
CA VAL A 140 14.50 -0.04 10.00
C VAL A 140 14.33 1.46 9.79
N ILE A 141 15.40 2.26 9.87
CA ILE A 141 15.34 3.69 9.50
C ILE A 141 15.01 3.84 8.02
N VAL A 142 15.66 3.07 7.14
CA VAL A 142 15.37 3.10 5.70
C VAL A 142 13.93 2.65 5.43
N ALA A 143 13.46 1.59 6.07
CA ALA A 143 12.08 1.11 5.94
C ALA A 143 11.06 2.16 6.39
N PHE A 144 11.31 2.82 7.51
CA PHE A 144 10.49 3.90 8.04
C PHE A 144 10.44 5.09 7.06
N CYS A 145 11.60 5.58 6.59
CA CYS A 145 11.67 6.68 5.64
C CYS A 145 11.01 6.33 4.30
N PHE A 146 11.16 5.09 3.83
CA PHE A 146 10.48 4.59 2.64
C PHE A 146 8.95 4.68 2.79
N SER A 147 8.42 4.22 3.92
CA SER A 147 6.98 4.33 4.22
C SER A 147 6.49 5.77 4.25
N MET A 148 7.21 6.65 4.95
CA MET A 148 6.84 8.07 5.01
C MET A 148 6.89 8.74 3.63
N THR A 149 7.85 8.36 2.78
CA THR A 149 7.93 8.90 1.41
C THR A 149 6.72 8.52 0.59
N VAL A 150 6.26 7.27 0.68
CA VAL A 150 5.03 6.82 -0.02
C VAL A 150 3.81 7.56 0.51
N GLY A 151 3.70 7.75 1.83
CA GLY A 151 2.64 8.58 2.43
C GLY A 151 2.61 9.99 1.85
N ILE A 152 3.75 10.68 1.80
CA ILE A 152 3.85 12.03 1.21
C ILE A 152 3.46 12.03 -0.28
N MET A 153 3.84 11.01 -1.05
CA MET A 153 3.45 10.92 -2.47
C MET A 153 1.93 10.77 -2.64
N TRP A 154 1.25 10.15 -1.68
CA TRP A 154 -0.21 10.05 -1.68
C TRP A 154 -0.85 11.42 -1.41
N GLU A 155 -0.38 12.17 -0.40
CA GLU A 155 -0.86 13.53 -0.14
C GLU A 155 -0.66 14.46 -1.35
N PHE A 156 0.46 14.32 -2.07
CA PHE A 156 0.68 15.08 -3.30
C PHE A 156 -0.30 14.68 -4.41
N PHE A 157 -0.71 13.42 -4.45
CA PHE A 157 -1.72 12.96 -5.40
C PHE A 157 -3.09 13.54 -5.06
N GLU A 158 -3.50 13.50 -3.79
CA GLU A 158 -4.78 14.05 -3.32
C GLU A 158 -4.87 15.56 -3.57
N CYS A 159 -3.86 16.32 -3.11
CA CYS A 159 -3.77 17.75 -3.36
C CYS A 159 -3.74 18.06 -4.87
N GLY A 160 -3.02 17.26 -5.65
CA GLY A 160 -3.01 17.39 -7.11
C GLY A 160 -4.39 17.19 -7.73
N CYS A 161 -5.13 16.20 -7.25
CA CYS A 161 -6.48 15.90 -7.72
C CYS A 161 -7.48 17.01 -7.36
N ASP A 162 -7.42 17.53 -6.13
CA ASP A 162 -8.28 18.62 -5.67
C ASP A 162 -8.07 19.87 -6.53
N LEU A 163 -6.80 20.23 -6.78
CA LEU A 163 -6.44 21.42 -7.55
C LEU A 163 -6.74 21.28 -9.05
N MET A 164 -6.52 20.09 -9.64
CA MET A 164 -6.63 19.89 -11.10
C MET A 164 -8.02 19.47 -11.56
N PHE A 165 -8.75 18.72 -10.73
CA PHE A 165 -10.02 18.12 -11.11
C PHE A 165 -11.19 18.63 -10.26
N GLY A 166 -10.94 19.49 -9.26
CA GLY A 166 -11.98 20.02 -8.38
C GLY A 166 -12.62 18.93 -7.53
N LEU A 167 -11.84 17.92 -7.15
CA LEU A 167 -12.23 16.87 -6.22
C LEU A 167 -12.04 17.36 -4.77
N ASP A 168 -12.44 16.52 -3.82
CA ASP A 168 -12.29 16.73 -2.37
C ASP A 168 -11.73 15.45 -1.75
N MET A 169 -10.45 15.19 -2.05
CA MET A 169 -9.70 14.05 -1.56
C MET A 169 -9.14 14.34 -0.16
N GLN A 170 -8.60 15.53 0.11
CA GLN A 170 -8.06 15.92 1.43
C GLN A 170 -9.13 16.28 2.49
N LYS A 171 -10.38 15.84 2.31
CA LYS A 171 -11.55 15.98 3.21
C LYS A 171 -11.52 17.21 4.13
N ASP A 172 -11.97 18.35 3.61
CA ASP A 172 -11.92 19.65 4.29
C ASP A 172 -12.44 19.65 5.76
N THR A 173 -11.79 20.45 6.61
CA THR A 173 -12.10 20.55 8.05
C THR A 173 -12.63 21.92 8.45
N VAL A 174 -13.73 21.98 9.20
CA VAL A 174 -14.22 23.24 9.77
C VAL A 174 -13.51 23.59 11.08
N ILE A 175 -12.79 24.71 11.10
CA ILE A 175 -12.09 25.24 12.27
C ILE A 175 -12.67 26.57 12.74
N GLN A 176 -12.51 26.85 14.04
CA GLN A 176 -13.08 28.03 14.71
C GLN A 176 -12.03 29.13 14.94
N GLY A 177 -10.80 28.94 14.46
CA GLY A 177 -9.74 29.93 14.59
C GLY A 177 -8.42 29.44 14.03
N PHE A 178 -7.59 30.38 13.59
CA PHE A 178 -6.25 30.13 13.07
C PHE A 178 -5.34 31.32 13.37
N ALA A 179 -4.03 31.11 13.26
CA ALA A 179 -3.04 32.19 13.34
C ALA A 179 -2.24 32.24 12.05
N SER A 180 -2.02 33.45 11.53
CA SER A 180 -1.25 33.64 10.32
C SER A 180 -0.36 34.88 10.40
N VAL A 181 0.85 34.76 9.89
CA VAL A 181 1.78 35.89 9.74
C VAL A 181 1.34 36.84 8.63
N MET A 182 0.50 36.37 7.69
CA MET A 182 -0.08 37.23 6.65
C MET A 182 -1.01 38.30 7.23
N LEU A 183 -1.48 38.11 8.47
CA LEU A 183 -2.35 39.04 9.16
C LEU A 183 -1.58 40.05 10.01
N ASP A 184 -0.23 40.02 10.00
CA ASP A 184 0.59 41.01 10.71
C ASP A 184 0.34 42.42 10.14
N PRO A 185 -0.24 43.36 10.92
CA PRO A 185 -0.51 44.72 10.44
C PRO A 185 0.74 45.50 10.05
N ALA A 186 1.91 45.12 10.57
CA ALA A 186 3.19 45.72 10.24
C ALA A 186 3.89 45.06 9.03
N GLY A 187 3.32 43.98 8.48
CA GLY A 187 3.93 43.18 7.42
C GLY A 187 5.19 42.41 7.86
N GLY A 188 5.32 42.15 9.17
CA GLY A 188 6.42 41.38 9.76
C GLY A 188 6.13 39.88 9.85
N ASN A 189 6.87 39.19 10.72
CA ASN A 189 6.75 37.75 10.95
C ASN A 189 6.08 37.43 12.29
N HIS A 190 5.14 38.27 12.73
CA HIS A 190 4.38 38.04 13.97
C HIS A 190 3.02 37.41 13.64
N PRO A 191 2.76 36.18 14.11
CA PRO A 191 1.47 35.54 13.85
C PRO A 191 0.35 36.29 14.57
N THR A 192 -0.66 36.72 13.81
CA THR A 192 -1.90 37.30 14.37
C THR A 192 -3.00 36.26 14.30
N ALA A 193 -3.70 36.06 15.41
CA ALA A 193 -4.71 35.03 15.56
C ALA A 193 -6.14 35.59 15.38
N ILE A 194 -6.97 34.79 14.73
CA ILE A 194 -8.43 34.95 14.69
C ILE A 194 -9.02 33.81 15.52
N HIS A 195 -9.93 34.15 16.42
CA HIS A 195 -10.63 33.22 17.29
C HIS A 195 -12.14 33.33 17.10
N GLU A 196 -12.87 32.29 17.50
CA GLU A 196 -14.33 32.27 17.53
C GLU A 196 -14.97 32.60 16.17
N ILE A 197 -14.42 32.02 15.09
CA ILE A 197 -15.01 32.14 13.76
C ILE A 197 -16.34 31.41 13.76
N THR A 198 -17.43 32.16 13.61
CA THR A 198 -18.80 31.61 13.55
C THR A 198 -19.41 31.64 12.15
N SER A 199 -18.83 32.40 11.21
CA SER A 199 -19.35 32.54 9.85
C SER A 199 -18.24 33.01 8.90
N VAL A 200 -18.26 32.54 7.67
CA VAL A 200 -17.37 32.99 6.59
C VAL A 200 -18.23 33.43 5.40
N ILE A 201 -17.97 34.64 4.90
CA ILE A 201 -18.71 35.21 3.76
C ILE A 201 -17.88 35.05 2.49
N VAL A 202 -18.39 34.31 1.51
CA VAL A 202 -17.79 34.12 0.19
C VAL A 202 -18.71 34.77 -0.85
N ASN A 203 -18.18 35.73 -1.62
CA ASN A 203 -18.95 36.46 -2.64
C ASN A 203 -20.26 37.10 -2.11
N GLY A 204 -20.24 37.57 -0.86
CA GLY A 204 -21.39 38.23 -0.23
C GLY A 204 -22.45 37.28 0.36
N GLN A 205 -22.22 35.96 0.32
CA GLN A 205 -23.09 34.96 0.93
C GLN A 205 -22.37 34.24 2.07
N ASP A 206 -23.10 33.94 3.14
CA ASP A 206 -22.60 33.09 4.22
C ASP A 206 -22.45 31.66 3.71
N LEU A 207 -21.27 31.07 3.95
CA LEU A 207 -20.97 29.69 3.60
C LEU A 207 -21.79 28.68 4.44
N GLY A 208 -22.27 29.09 5.62
CA GLY A 208 -23.22 28.31 6.43
C GLY A 208 -22.60 27.15 7.23
N LEU A 209 -21.27 27.08 7.31
CA LEU A 209 -20.55 25.99 8.01
C LEU A 209 -20.33 26.24 9.50
N GLY A 210 -20.62 27.44 10.00
CA GLY A 210 -20.39 27.77 11.42
C GLY A 210 -18.91 27.94 11.79
N GLY A 211 -18.02 28.12 10.81
CA GLY A 211 -16.57 28.24 10.99
C GLY A 211 -15.83 28.48 9.68
N TYR A 212 -14.50 28.51 9.73
CA TYR A 212 -13.63 28.57 8.55
C TYR A 212 -13.35 27.18 8.01
N LEU A 213 -13.48 27.01 6.69
CA LEU A 213 -13.17 25.76 6.00
C LEU A 213 -11.67 25.71 5.70
N ASP A 214 -10.94 24.88 6.45
CA ASP A 214 -9.55 24.53 6.18
C ASP A 214 -9.50 23.52 5.02
N ILE A 215 -8.83 23.91 3.93
CA ILE A 215 -8.77 23.14 2.70
C ILE A 215 -7.60 22.16 2.80
N GLY A 216 -7.88 20.96 3.29
CA GLY A 216 -6.96 19.81 3.30
C GLY A 216 -5.76 19.83 4.25
N LEU A 217 -5.34 20.98 4.82
CA LEU A 217 -4.12 21.03 5.62
C LEU A 217 -4.19 20.14 6.87
N LEU A 218 -5.27 20.22 7.64
CA LEU A 218 -5.43 19.43 8.86
C LEU A 218 -5.60 17.94 8.57
N ASP A 219 -6.24 17.59 7.45
CA ASP A 219 -6.42 16.20 7.04
C ASP A 219 -5.08 15.59 6.62
N THR A 220 -4.36 16.23 5.70
CA THR A 220 -3.02 15.81 5.28
C THR A 220 -2.06 15.65 6.46
N MET A 221 -2.07 16.59 7.41
CA MET A 221 -1.21 16.49 8.58
C MET A 221 -1.59 15.35 9.51
N LYS A 222 -2.89 15.09 9.67
CA LYS A 222 -3.41 13.94 10.45
C LYS A 222 -3.01 12.63 9.78
N ASP A 223 -3.12 12.55 8.47
CA ASP A 223 -2.91 11.33 7.70
C ASP A 223 -1.44 10.93 7.66
N LEU A 224 -0.55 11.90 7.43
CA LEU A 224 0.88 11.72 7.59
C LEU A 224 1.27 11.31 9.02
N PHE A 225 0.59 11.82 10.04
CA PHE A 225 0.88 11.50 11.43
C PHE A 225 0.45 10.07 11.80
N VAL A 226 -0.71 9.61 11.35
CA VAL A 226 -1.17 8.25 11.65
C VAL A 226 -0.43 7.21 10.78
N ASN A 227 -0.04 7.57 9.56
CA ASN A 227 0.91 6.82 8.74
C ASN A 227 2.27 6.68 9.44
N PHE A 228 2.79 7.77 10.03
CA PHE A 228 4.00 7.75 10.86
C PHE A 228 3.91 6.73 12.00
N ILE A 229 2.77 6.69 12.71
CA ILE A 229 2.57 5.74 13.81
C ILE A 229 2.64 4.30 13.28
N GLY A 230 1.94 3.99 12.19
CA GLY A 230 1.98 2.66 11.57
C GLY A 230 3.39 2.24 11.17
N ALA A 231 4.11 3.14 10.50
CA ALA A 231 5.49 2.90 10.06
C ALA A 231 6.44 2.69 11.24
N LEU A 232 6.30 3.48 12.31
CA LEU A 232 7.10 3.37 13.52
C LEU A 232 6.86 2.03 14.21
N VAL A 233 5.60 1.62 14.36
CA VAL A 233 5.24 0.34 14.97
C VAL A 233 5.90 -0.82 14.21
N PHE A 234 5.76 -0.87 12.88
CA PHE A 234 6.43 -1.92 12.10
C PHE A 234 7.95 -1.87 12.27
N SER A 235 8.54 -0.69 12.21
CA SER A 235 10.00 -0.50 12.30
C SER A 235 10.57 -1.00 13.64
N VAL A 236 9.86 -0.74 14.75
CA VAL A 236 10.21 -1.30 16.07
C VAL A 236 10.14 -2.82 16.05
N MET A 237 9.09 -3.40 15.45
CA MET A 237 8.95 -4.86 15.32
C MET A 237 10.06 -5.47 14.45
N GLY A 238 10.38 -4.84 13.32
CA GLY A 238 11.46 -5.24 12.41
C GLY A 238 12.83 -5.21 13.08
N TYR A 239 13.10 -4.22 13.92
CA TYR A 239 14.35 -4.13 14.68
C TYR A 239 14.53 -5.33 15.61
N HIS A 240 13.51 -5.64 16.39
CA HIS A 240 13.52 -6.79 17.30
C HIS A 240 13.60 -8.11 16.53
N TYR A 241 12.90 -8.21 15.39
CA TYR A 241 12.98 -9.37 14.51
C TYR A 241 14.42 -9.63 14.01
N MET A 242 15.16 -8.60 13.62
CA MET A 242 16.55 -8.77 13.18
C MET A 242 17.49 -9.17 14.32
N LYS A 243 17.31 -8.57 15.50
CA LYS A 243 18.19 -8.79 16.66
C LYS A 243 17.93 -10.10 17.40
N SER A 244 16.70 -10.60 17.36
CA SER A 244 16.32 -11.85 18.01
C SER A 244 16.88 -13.07 17.26
N GLU A 245 17.39 -14.05 18.00
CA GLU A 245 17.73 -15.39 17.49
C GLU A 245 16.47 -16.17 17.10
N GLN A 246 15.39 -16.00 17.87
CA GLN A 246 14.07 -16.55 17.55
C GLN A 246 13.30 -15.55 16.70
N LYS A 247 13.19 -15.84 15.40
CA LYS A 247 12.42 -15.03 14.47
C LYS A 247 10.93 -15.10 14.79
N GLY A 248 10.30 -13.94 14.96
CA GLY A 248 8.90 -13.84 15.35
C GLY A 248 7.96 -14.17 14.18
N LYS A 249 7.08 -15.16 14.37
CA LYS A 249 6.15 -15.68 13.34
C LYS A 249 5.22 -14.63 12.73
N PHE A 250 4.97 -13.52 13.43
CA PHE A 250 4.09 -12.47 12.94
C PHE A 250 4.78 -11.63 11.86
N VAL A 251 6.00 -11.12 12.13
CA VAL A 251 6.75 -10.32 11.16
C VAL A 251 7.04 -11.13 9.90
N ASP A 252 7.37 -12.42 10.05
CA ASP A 252 7.59 -13.36 8.94
C ASP A 252 6.46 -13.43 7.90
N GLN A 253 5.22 -13.18 8.31
CA GLN A 253 4.07 -13.18 7.41
C GLN A 253 4.02 -11.97 6.50
N PHE A 254 4.74 -10.89 6.84
CA PHE A 254 4.78 -9.66 6.06
C PHE A 254 6.07 -9.52 5.23
N LEU A 255 7.02 -10.44 5.37
CA LEU A 255 8.32 -10.36 4.70
C LEU A 255 8.31 -10.98 3.31
N VAL A 256 8.60 -10.17 2.29
CA VAL A 256 8.79 -10.63 0.91
C VAL A 256 9.97 -11.60 0.83
N LYS A 257 9.77 -12.72 0.13
CA LYS A 257 10.79 -13.76 -0.04
C LYS A 257 11.11 -13.93 -1.52
N LYS A 258 12.38 -14.24 -1.83
CA LYS A 258 12.74 -14.69 -3.18
C LYS A 258 12.03 -16.00 -3.47
N GLU A 259 11.53 -16.11 -4.69
CA GLU A 259 11.02 -17.38 -5.18
C GLU A 259 12.16 -18.40 -5.20
N LYS A 260 11.97 -19.55 -4.55
CA LYS A 260 12.91 -20.66 -4.70
C LYS A 260 12.76 -21.13 -6.13
N GLN A 261 13.78 -20.91 -6.98
CA GLN A 261 13.90 -21.67 -8.23
C GLN A 261 13.78 -23.15 -7.86
N ASN A 262 12.72 -23.80 -8.33
CA ASN A 262 12.57 -25.23 -8.13
C ASN A 262 13.83 -25.90 -8.68
N ALA A 263 14.45 -26.74 -7.87
CA ALA A 263 15.61 -27.56 -8.23
C ALA A 263 15.24 -28.68 -9.25
N ARG A 264 14.43 -28.36 -10.26
CA ARG A 264 14.10 -29.23 -11.39
C ARG A 264 14.91 -28.91 -12.65
N ASP A 265 15.50 -27.72 -12.74
CA ASP A 265 16.26 -27.32 -13.94
C ASP A 265 17.76 -27.69 -13.89
N ILE A 266 18.24 -28.28 -12.78
CA ILE A 266 19.64 -28.74 -12.66
C ILE A 266 19.78 -30.23 -12.99
N ASN A 267 18.70 -31.03 -12.94
CA ASN A 267 18.81 -32.49 -13.02
C ASN A 267 18.47 -33.11 -14.39
N CYS A 268 18.30 -32.31 -15.44
CA CYS A 268 18.10 -32.82 -16.81
C CYS A 268 19.37 -32.91 -17.66
N ASN A 269 20.55 -32.57 -17.13
CA ASN A 269 21.83 -32.73 -17.83
C ASN A 269 22.77 -33.79 -17.20
N SER A 270 22.30 -34.58 -16.24
CA SER A 270 23.16 -35.52 -15.51
C SER A 270 22.48 -36.82 -15.11
N CYS A 271 21.81 -37.49 -16.05
CA CYS A 271 21.46 -38.92 -16.12
C CYS A 271 21.02 -39.11 -17.59
N ASP A 272 21.61 -39.91 -18.47
CA ASP A 272 21.97 -41.31 -18.32
C ASP A 272 22.73 -41.73 -19.61
N CYS A 273 24.00 -42.07 -19.50
CA CYS A 273 24.78 -42.77 -20.54
C CYS A 273 25.91 -43.52 -19.84
N GLY A 274 25.56 -44.56 -19.08
CA GLY A 274 26.57 -45.48 -18.59
C GLY A 274 26.02 -46.62 -17.76
N SER A 275 25.76 -47.76 -18.40
CA SER A 275 26.18 -49.06 -17.86
C SER A 275 25.86 -50.23 -18.82
N GLY A 276 26.92 -50.89 -19.28
CA GLY A 276 26.88 -52.23 -19.86
C GLY A 276 28.26 -52.86 -19.68
N GLY A 277 28.53 -53.37 -18.47
CA GLY A 277 29.80 -53.98 -18.11
C GLY A 277 29.85 -55.50 -18.36
N SER A 278 31.05 -55.93 -18.75
CA SER A 278 31.71 -57.24 -18.55
C SER A 278 31.11 -58.51 -19.16
N THR A 279 31.89 -59.18 -20.03
CA THR A 279 32.72 -60.35 -19.68
C THR A 279 33.68 -60.70 -20.84
N ASP A 280 34.98 -60.80 -20.54
CA ASP A 280 36.00 -61.55 -21.29
C ASP A 280 35.77 -63.08 -21.02
N PRO A 281 36.15 -64.07 -21.87
CA PRO A 281 37.56 -64.36 -22.15
C PRO A 281 37.91 -65.00 -23.53
N THR A 282 39.18 -64.83 -23.91
CA THR A 282 40.08 -65.79 -24.62
C THR A 282 39.84 -66.20 -26.08
N GLU A 283 40.97 -66.19 -26.79
CA GLU A 283 41.32 -66.71 -28.15
C GLU A 283 40.92 -65.88 -29.38
#